data_AF-A0A524DS01-F1
#
_entry.id   AF-A0A524DS01-F1
#
_cell.length_a   1.000
_cell.length_b   1.000
_cell.length_c   1.000
_cell.angle_alpha   90.00
_cell.angle_beta   90.00
_cell.angle_gamma   90.00
#
_symmetry.space_group_name_H-M   'P 1'
#
loop_
_entity.id
_entity.type
_entity.pdbx_description
1 polymer ?
#
loop_
_entity_poly.entity_id
_entity_poly.type
_entity_poly.pdbx_seq_one_letter_code
_entity_poly.pdbx_strand_id
1 'polypeptide(L)'
;MVEGIHSSESFKKCSECGGNIIETSFEFICKECGLVHENCFKESSYIFNKATKNSNLSKQYVSLGERTDFIGGLGSFIDYENTKYLKDKSGKLLSPNEQKLFRRLKKNYAQFLRIKNHETEYRVFNILNKISVYLNLNKNIRNNAAYFYKKILRKEKKVINNISLIAFCIFFAARKEFHNAPITINEISSAFQNFGHRVNPRLILRDGIKYKKHLNKNSSPHKSEDYIVRLVNEVINHEGLQERLIKKGVSWSKQKYHIELSKKCRKILKQLSDWQRGGRNPFILTGAIIYLANKLIAIENNQKSVLTQSLISEATQIAEYSIRDHYVNLLKPLFFSK
;
A
#
# COMPACT_ATOMS: atom_id res chain seq x y z
N MET A 1 -36.48 -12.37 13.95
CA MET A 1 -36.84 -11.34 14.93
C MET A 1 -35.67 -11.25 15.88
N VAL A 2 -34.83 -10.23 15.72
CA VAL A 2 -33.69 -9.96 16.61
C VAL A 2 -34.23 -8.97 17.61
N GLU A 3 -34.57 -9.47 18.80
CA GLU A 3 -34.94 -8.61 19.92
C GLU A 3 -33.81 -7.65 20.22
N GLY A 4 -34.18 -6.39 20.42
CA GLY A 4 -33.28 -5.27 20.54
C GLY A 4 -32.22 -5.51 21.61
N ILE A 5 -30.97 -5.30 21.22
CA ILE A 5 -29.88 -5.03 22.15
C ILE A 5 -30.23 -3.72 22.83
N HIS A 6 -30.91 -3.81 23.98
CA HIS A 6 -31.08 -2.68 24.87
C HIS A 6 -29.68 -2.18 25.24
N SER A 7 -29.44 -0.92 24.88
CA SER A 7 -28.31 -0.10 25.27
C SER A 7 -28.02 -0.24 26.77
N SER A 8 -26.88 -0.84 27.09
CA SER A 8 -26.28 -0.91 28.43
C SER A 8 -25.80 0.48 28.89
N GLU A 9 -26.73 1.37 29.20
CA GLU A 9 -26.45 2.68 29.82
C GLU A 9 -26.65 2.69 31.35
N SER A 10 -26.92 1.54 31.97
CA SER A 10 -27.52 1.48 33.30
C SER A 10 -26.58 1.36 34.50
N PHE A 11 -25.25 1.37 34.35
CA PHE A 11 -24.34 1.24 35.51
C PHE A 11 -23.20 2.27 35.51
N LYS A 12 -23.54 3.57 35.65
CA LYS A 12 -22.54 4.62 35.94
C LYS A 12 -22.31 4.85 37.44
N LYS A 13 -23.23 4.42 38.30
CA LYS A 13 -23.19 4.64 39.75
C LYS A 13 -23.53 3.36 40.50
N CYS A 14 -22.84 3.15 41.62
CA CYS A 14 -23.08 2.02 42.52
C CYS A 14 -24.46 2.13 43.18
N SER A 15 -25.20 1.02 43.26
CA SER A 15 -26.52 0.97 43.90
C SER A 15 -26.46 1.22 45.41
N GLU A 16 -25.34 0.86 46.04
CA GLU A 16 -25.19 0.94 47.50
C GLU A 16 -24.64 2.29 47.96
N CYS A 17 -23.52 2.74 47.37
CA CYS A 17 -22.86 3.97 47.84
C CYS A 17 -22.96 5.15 46.86
N GLY A 18 -23.54 4.96 45.68
CA GLY A 18 -23.60 6.00 44.64
C GLY A 18 -22.25 6.29 43.95
N GLY A 19 -21.17 5.63 44.36
CA GLY A 19 -19.82 5.82 43.87
C GLY A 19 -19.60 5.37 42.43
N ASN A 20 -18.51 5.83 41.81
CA ASN A 20 -18.20 5.50 40.42
C ASN A 20 -17.76 4.05 40.26
N ILE A 21 -18.32 3.39 39.24
CA ILE A 21 -17.99 2.03 38.86
C ILE A 21 -16.83 2.05 37.86
N ILE A 22 -15.82 1.20 38.09
CA ILE A 22 -14.65 1.02 37.23
C ILE A 22 -14.66 -0.39 36.67
N GLU A 23 -14.29 -0.52 35.40
CA GLU A 23 -14.07 -1.82 34.75
C GLU A 23 -12.65 -2.32 35.06
N THR A 24 -12.56 -3.48 35.73
CA THR A 24 -11.27 -4.12 36.05
C THR A 24 -11.24 -5.52 35.46
N SER A 25 -10.43 -5.72 34.41
CA SER A 25 -10.19 -6.96 33.65
C SER A 25 -11.43 -7.72 33.13
N PHE A 26 -12.38 -8.10 33.98
CA PHE A 26 -13.62 -8.81 33.65
C PHE A 26 -14.81 -8.46 34.57
N GLU A 27 -14.66 -7.51 35.49
CA GLU A 27 -15.68 -7.18 36.50
C GLU A 27 -15.91 -5.67 36.61
N PHE A 28 -17.15 -5.29 36.95
CA PHE A 28 -17.52 -3.91 37.26
C PHE A 28 -17.51 -3.71 38.77
N ILE A 29 -16.52 -2.95 39.26
CA ILE A 29 -16.26 -2.79 40.69
C ILE A 29 -16.47 -1.32 41.05
N CYS A 30 -17.22 -1.06 42.12
CA CYS A 30 -17.28 0.28 42.68
C CYS A 30 -15.94 0.66 43.32
N LYS A 31 -15.38 1.81 42.95
CA LYS A 31 -14.10 2.29 43.50
C LYS A 31 -14.15 2.55 45.01
N GLU A 32 -15.31 2.93 45.53
CA GLU A 32 -15.47 3.43 46.89
C GLU A 32 -15.81 2.32 47.89
N CYS A 33 -16.81 1.49 47.59
CA CYS A 33 -17.25 0.42 48.49
C CYS A 33 -16.77 -0.98 48.09
N GLY A 34 -16.17 -1.14 46.91
CA GLY A 34 -15.71 -2.45 46.42
C GLY A 34 -16.82 -3.41 45.96
N LEU A 35 -18.08 -2.95 45.91
CA LEU A 35 -19.20 -3.77 45.45
C LEU A 35 -19.02 -4.15 43.97
N VAL A 36 -19.13 -5.44 43.70
CA VAL A 36 -19.06 -6.01 42.34
C VAL A 36 -20.47 -6.08 41.77
N HIS A 37 -20.71 -5.36 40.67
CA HIS A 37 -21.95 -5.43 39.90
C HIS A 37 -21.86 -6.55 38.85
N GLU A 38 -22.92 -7.36 38.75
CA GLU A 38 -22.96 -8.70 38.12
C GLU A 38 -22.10 -8.96 36.88
N ASN A 39 -21.51 -10.16 36.88
CA ASN A 39 -20.74 -10.76 35.80
C ASN A 39 -21.67 -11.28 34.68
N CYS A 40 -21.66 -10.63 33.52
CA CYS A 40 -22.18 -11.27 32.31
C CYS A 40 -21.28 -11.04 31.09
N PHE A 41 -19.98 -11.25 31.25
CA PHE A 41 -19.13 -11.57 30.12
C PHE A 41 -19.16 -13.07 29.90
N LYS A 42 -20.10 -13.54 29.07
CA LYS A 42 -19.93 -14.86 28.45
C LYS A 42 -18.69 -14.76 27.56
N GLU A 43 -17.71 -15.64 27.79
CA GLU A 43 -16.67 -15.85 26.79
C GLU A 43 -17.36 -16.05 25.44
N SER A 44 -16.90 -15.33 24.42
CA SER A 44 -17.49 -15.48 23.09
C SER A 44 -17.42 -16.95 22.69
N SER A 45 -18.56 -17.51 22.27
CA SER A 45 -18.64 -18.88 21.73
C SER A 45 -17.80 -19.06 20.47
N TYR A 46 -17.29 -17.96 19.92
CA TYR A 46 -16.47 -17.91 18.73
C TYR A 46 -15.10 -17.23 18.96
N ILE A 47 -14.14 -17.55 18.11
CA ILE A 47 -12.77 -16.98 18.12
C ILE A 47 -12.50 -16.32 16.77
N PHE A 48 -11.94 -15.09 16.78
CA PHE A 48 -11.63 -14.32 15.57
C PHE A 48 -10.26 -14.63 14.95
N ASN A 49 -9.27 -14.96 15.78
CA ASN A 49 -7.91 -15.27 15.34
C ASN A 49 -7.63 -16.77 15.40
N LYS A 50 -6.83 -17.28 14.46
CA LYS A 50 -6.45 -18.70 14.42
C LYS A 50 -5.90 -19.09 15.79
N ALA A 51 -6.58 -19.99 16.49
CA ALA A 51 -6.14 -20.46 17.79
C ALA A 51 -4.76 -21.12 17.62
N THR A 52 -3.74 -20.58 18.30
CA THR A 52 -2.43 -21.21 18.44
C THR A 52 -2.45 -22.38 19.42
N LYS A 53 -3.62 -22.77 19.93
CA LYS A 53 -3.75 -23.85 20.91
C LYS A 53 -4.75 -24.89 20.43
N ASN A 54 -4.31 -26.16 20.47
CA ASN A 54 -5.15 -27.36 20.51
C ASN A 54 -5.95 -27.38 21.83
N SER A 55 -6.80 -26.38 22.07
CA SER A 55 -7.71 -26.43 23.22
C SER A 55 -8.95 -27.22 22.81
N ASN A 56 -9.30 -28.26 23.59
CA ASN A 56 -10.51 -29.08 23.45
C ASN A 56 -11.83 -28.31 23.68
N LEU A 57 -11.79 -26.98 23.72
CA LEU A 57 -12.96 -26.12 23.79
C LEU A 57 -13.55 -26.01 22.37
N SER A 58 -14.82 -26.41 22.22
CA SER A 58 -15.63 -26.32 21.00
C SER A 58 -15.97 -24.87 20.62
N LYS A 59 -14.98 -23.97 20.61
CA LYS A 59 -15.16 -22.58 20.20
C LYS A 59 -15.15 -22.51 18.67
N GLN A 60 -16.20 -21.95 18.10
CA GLN A 60 -16.36 -21.87 16.64
C GLN A 60 -15.45 -20.78 16.08
N TYR A 61 -14.59 -21.11 15.12
CA TYR A 61 -13.82 -20.06 14.43
C TYR A 61 -14.75 -19.21 13.56
N VAL A 62 -14.72 -17.89 13.74
CA VAL A 62 -15.48 -16.95 12.93
C VAL A 62 -14.51 -15.92 12.37
N SER A 63 -14.44 -15.81 11.05
CA SER A 63 -13.66 -14.75 10.39
C SER A 63 -14.53 -13.52 10.17
N LEU A 64 -14.02 -12.34 10.50
CA LEU A 64 -14.65 -11.05 10.18
C LEU A 64 -14.73 -10.76 8.67
N GLY A 65 -14.17 -11.63 7.82
CA GLY A 65 -14.15 -11.47 6.37
C GLY A 65 -13.21 -10.34 5.95
N GLU A 66 -11.92 -10.64 5.79
CA GLU A 66 -10.89 -9.63 5.51
C GLU A 66 -10.82 -9.13 4.05
N ARG A 67 -11.90 -9.15 3.27
CA ARG A 67 -11.79 -8.91 1.82
C ARG A 67 -12.52 -7.65 1.37
N THR A 68 -11.95 -6.49 1.67
CA THR A 68 -12.43 -5.23 1.09
C THR A 68 -12.24 -5.19 -0.43
N ASP A 69 -11.21 -5.88 -0.91
CA ASP A 69 -10.76 -6.08 -2.29
C ASP A 69 -11.46 -7.22 -3.04
N PHE A 70 -12.53 -7.78 -2.48
CA PHE A 70 -13.31 -8.85 -3.09
C PHE A 70 -14.79 -8.49 -3.14
N ILE A 71 -15.47 -9.07 -4.14
CA ILE A 71 -16.93 -9.12 -4.17
C ILE A 71 -17.31 -10.58 -4.10
N GLY A 72 -17.73 -10.99 -2.91
CA GLY A 72 -18.31 -12.28 -2.64
C GLY A 72 -19.71 -12.11 -2.09
N GLY A 73 -20.56 -13.10 -2.33
CA GLY A 73 -21.82 -13.21 -1.59
C GLY A 73 -21.59 -13.58 -0.14
N LEU A 74 -22.62 -13.38 0.69
CA LEU A 74 -22.70 -13.99 2.01
C LEU A 74 -22.85 -15.51 1.79
N GLY A 75 -21.78 -16.26 2.02
CA GLY A 75 -21.78 -17.71 1.81
C GLY A 75 -20.38 -18.33 1.86
N SER A 76 -20.34 -19.65 1.85
CA SER A 76 -19.11 -20.41 1.67
C SER A 76 -18.72 -20.45 0.19
N PHE A 77 -17.42 -20.63 -0.06
CA PHE A 77 -16.88 -20.77 -1.42
C PHE A 77 -16.39 -22.22 -1.63
N ILE A 78 -16.60 -22.75 -2.82
CA ILE A 78 -16.04 -24.05 -3.23
C ILE A 78 -14.56 -23.83 -3.55
N ASP A 79 -13.72 -23.95 -2.52
CA ASP A 79 -12.26 -23.79 -2.55
C ASP A 79 -11.78 -22.37 -2.97
N TYR A 80 -10.47 -22.11 -2.94
CA TYR A 80 -9.88 -20.83 -3.35
C TYR A 80 -9.96 -20.61 -4.87
N GLU A 81 -10.07 -19.37 -5.33
CA GLU A 81 -10.30 -19.04 -6.75
C GLU A 81 -9.25 -19.66 -7.69
N ASN A 82 -7.98 -19.70 -7.26
CA ASN A 82 -6.84 -20.12 -8.09
C ASN A 82 -6.42 -21.61 -7.94
N THR A 83 -7.23 -22.48 -7.32
CA THR A 83 -6.85 -23.89 -7.17
C THR A 83 -7.04 -24.68 -8.47
N LYS A 84 -5.97 -25.31 -8.94
CA LYS A 84 -5.97 -26.19 -10.14
C LYS A 84 -6.63 -27.53 -9.86
N TYR A 85 -6.38 -28.10 -8.68
CA TYR A 85 -6.93 -29.38 -8.25
C TYR A 85 -7.60 -29.20 -6.89
N LEU A 86 -8.81 -29.71 -6.79
CA LEU A 86 -9.60 -29.67 -5.57
C LEU A 86 -9.18 -30.82 -4.66
N LYS A 87 -9.16 -30.53 -3.35
CA LYS A 87 -8.75 -31.48 -2.31
C LYS A 87 -9.85 -31.60 -1.27
N ASP A 88 -9.95 -32.77 -0.64
CA ASP A 88 -10.82 -33.02 0.50
C ASP A 88 -10.33 -32.32 1.78
N LYS A 89 -11.17 -32.33 2.83
CA LYS A 89 -10.81 -31.86 4.19
C LYS A 89 -9.50 -32.45 4.70
N SER A 90 -9.20 -33.70 4.33
CA SER A 90 -7.98 -34.43 4.69
C SER A 90 -6.76 -34.06 3.83
N GLY A 91 -6.92 -33.22 2.80
CA GLY A 91 -5.86 -32.82 1.87
C GLY A 91 -5.64 -33.79 0.70
N LYS A 92 -6.40 -34.89 0.61
CA LYS A 92 -6.34 -35.84 -0.51
C LYS A 92 -6.97 -35.24 -1.77
N LEU A 93 -6.44 -35.58 -2.94
CA LEU A 93 -7.00 -35.16 -4.23
C LEU A 93 -8.32 -35.87 -4.49
N LEU A 94 -9.31 -35.12 -4.97
CA LEU A 94 -10.59 -35.69 -5.42
C LEU A 94 -10.41 -36.60 -6.64
N SER A 95 -11.29 -37.59 -6.79
CA SER A 95 -11.32 -38.47 -7.95
C SER A 95 -11.57 -37.69 -9.25
N PRO A 96 -11.21 -38.21 -10.45
CA PRO A 96 -11.41 -37.50 -11.71
C PRO A 96 -12.87 -37.06 -11.96
N ASN A 97 -13.84 -37.89 -11.58
CA ASN A 97 -15.26 -37.60 -11.71
C ASN A 97 -15.71 -36.47 -10.76
N GLU A 98 -15.27 -36.51 -9.51
CA GLU A 98 -15.55 -35.47 -8.52
C GLU A 98 -14.86 -34.15 -8.88
N GLN A 99 -13.61 -34.19 -9.35
CA GLN A 99 -12.91 -33.00 -9.86
C GLN A 99 -13.74 -32.33 -10.96
N LYS A 100 -14.28 -33.10 -11.92
CA LYS A 100 -15.13 -32.57 -12.99
C LYS A 100 -16.42 -31.98 -12.44
N LEU A 101 -17.09 -32.67 -11.51
CA LEU A 101 -18.31 -32.20 -10.86
C LEU A 101 -18.09 -30.88 -10.12
N PHE A 102 -17.13 -30.82 -9.20
CA PHE A 102 -16.89 -29.64 -8.39
C PHE A 102 -16.30 -28.48 -9.19
N ARG A 103 -15.52 -28.73 -10.27
CA ARG A 103 -15.14 -27.68 -11.22
C ARG A 103 -16.35 -27.07 -11.91
N ARG A 104 -17.33 -27.90 -12.33
CA ARG A 104 -18.59 -27.41 -12.91
C ARG A 104 -19.37 -26.58 -11.90
N LEU A 105 -19.51 -27.08 -10.66
CA LEU A 105 -20.20 -26.36 -9.59
C LEU A 105 -19.52 -25.03 -9.24
N LYS A 106 -18.19 -25.02 -9.10
CA LYS A 106 -17.39 -23.81 -8.86
C LYS A 106 -17.58 -22.78 -9.99
N LYS A 107 -17.59 -23.22 -11.24
CA LYS A 107 -17.84 -22.35 -12.41
C LYS A 107 -19.25 -21.74 -12.37
N ASN A 108 -20.27 -22.56 -12.09
CA ASN A 108 -21.66 -22.10 -12.00
C ASN A 108 -21.87 -21.17 -10.80
N TYR A 109 -21.24 -21.45 -9.66
CA TYR A 109 -21.29 -20.59 -8.48
C TYR A 109 -20.67 -19.22 -8.75
N ALA A 110 -19.48 -19.18 -9.36
CA ALA A 110 -18.79 -17.94 -9.70
C ALA A 110 -19.53 -17.11 -10.78
N GLN A 111 -20.41 -17.73 -11.56
CA GLN A 111 -21.16 -17.06 -12.62
C GLN A 111 -22.10 -15.97 -12.07
N PHE A 112 -22.71 -16.16 -10.91
CA PHE A 112 -23.61 -15.15 -10.33
C PHE A 112 -22.90 -13.85 -9.92
N LEU A 113 -21.63 -13.95 -9.48
CA LEU A 113 -20.79 -12.78 -9.19
C LEU A 113 -20.46 -11.98 -10.45
N ARG A 114 -20.45 -12.64 -11.62
CA ARG A 114 -20.08 -12.06 -12.91
C ARG A 114 -21.25 -11.44 -13.67
N ILE A 115 -22.50 -11.78 -13.35
CA ILE A 115 -23.66 -11.41 -14.20
C ILE A 115 -24.56 -10.34 -13.57
N LYS A 116 -24.64 -10.24 -12.23
CA LYS A 116 -25.55 -9.30 -11.55
C LYS A 116 -24.95 -7.88 -11.43
N ASN A 117 -25.63 -7.00 -10.68
CA ASN A 117 -25.26 -5.60 -10.32
C ASN A 117 -23.79 -5.38 -9.87
N HIS A 118 -23.03 -6.45 -9.63
CA HIS A 118 -21.65 -6.43 -9.18
C HIS A 118 -20.61 -6.73 -10.28
N GLU A 119 -21.03 -6.96 -11.53
CA GLU A 119 -20.11 -7.32 -12.63
C GLU A 119 -18.99 -6.29 -12.81
N THR A 120 -19.34 -5.00 -12.78
CA THR A 120 -18.39 -3.89 -12.94
C THR A 120 -17.36 -3.87 -11.82
N GLU A 121 -17.82 -3.94 -10.57
CA GLU A 121 -16.96 -4.00 -9.40
C GLU A 121 -16.05 -5.25 -9.45
N TYR A 122 -16.58 -6.40 -9.89
CA TYR A 122 -15.82 -7.67 -9.94
C TYR A 122 -14.68 -7.57 -10.94
N ARG A 123 -14.96 -7.01 -12.12
CA ARG A 123 -13.93 -6.71 -13.12
C ARG A 123 -12.88 -5.74 -12.56
N VAL A 124 -13.31 -4.69 -11.86
CA VAL A 124 -12.41 -3.67 -11.27
C VAL A 124 -11.50 -4.26 -10.21
N PHE A 125 -12.00 -5.08 -9.29
CA PHE A 125 -11.14 -5.68 -8.26
C PHE A 125 -10.22 -6.77 -8.81
N ASN A 126 -10.63 -7.49 -9.85
CA ASN A 126 -9.70 -8.36 -10.57
C ASN A 126 -8.56 -7.58 -11.21
N ILE A 127 -8.84 -6.41 -11.79
CA ILE A 127 -7.81 -5.50 -12.33
C ILE A 127 -6.92 -4.99 -11.19
N LEU A 128 -7.51 -4.52 -10.08
CA LEU A 128 -6.77 -4.09 -8.88
C LEU A 128 -5.82 -5.19 -8.40
N ASN A 129 -6.28 -6.44 -8.32
CA ASN A 129 -5.46 -7.56 -7.87
C ASN A 129 -4.29 -7.84 -8.82
N LYS A 130 -4.52 -7.84 -10.15
CA LYS A 130 -3.45 -8.00 -11.15
C LYS A 130 -2.41 -6.88 -11.04
N ILE A 131 -2.86 -5.64 -10.95
CA ILE A 131 -1.98 -4.46 -10.87
C ILE A 131 -1.23 -4.42 -9.54
N SER A 132 -1.89 -4.84 -8.45
CA SER A 132 -1.24 -4.92 -7.14
C SER A 132 -0.10 -5.92 -7.13
N VAL A 133 -0.26 -7.07 -7.79
CA VAL A 133 0.82 -8.05 -7.95
C VAL A 133 1.91 -7.49 -8.86
N TYR A 134 1.55 -6.88 -10.00
CA TYR A 134 2.52 -6.33 -10.95
C TYR A 134 3.40 -5.21 -10.34
N LEU A 135 2.80 -4.30 -9.57
CA LEU A 135 3.50 -3.20 -8.90
C LEU A 135 4.05 -3.59 -7.51
N ASN A 136 3.93 -4.86 -7.10
CA ASN A 136 4.30 -5.34 -5.76
C ASN A 136 3.72 -4.46 -4.62
N LEU A 137 2.44 -4.10 -4.72
CA LEU A 137 1.74 -3.30 -3.72
C LEU A 137 1.51 -4.08 -2.43
N ASN A 138 1.67 -3.41 -1.29
CA ASN A 138 1.31 -3.95 0.01
C ASN A 138 -0.22 -4.21 0.10
N LYS A 139 -0.63 -5.23 0.88
CA LYS A 139 -2.04 -5.55 1.17
C LYS A 139 -2.80 -4.33 1.69
N ASN A 140 -2.16 -3.47 2.49
CA ASN A 140 -2.77 -2.23 2.98
C ASN A 140 -3.17 -1.27 1.85
N ILE A 141 -2.28 -1.04 0.87
CA ILE A 141 -2.56 -0.19 -0.29
C ILE A 141 -3.73 -0.76 -1.09
N ARG A 142 -3.74 -2.07 -1.31
CA ARG A 142 -4.80 -2.77 -2.04
C ARG A 142 -6.15 -2.64 -1.32
N ASN A 143 -6.19 -2.91 -0.03
CA ASN A 143 -7.39 -2.82 0.79
C ASN A 143 -7.92 -1.39 0.87
N ASN A 144 -7.03 -0.40 1.00
CA ASN A 144 -7.38 1.01 1.03
C ASN A 144 -7.90 1.49 -0.33
N ALA A 145 -7.28 1.07 -1.43
CA ALA A 145 -7.75 1.38 -2.77
C ALA A 145 -9.17 0.83 -3.00
N ALA A 146 -9.44 -0.41 -2.59
CA ALA A 146 -10.76 -1.01 -2.68
C ALA A 146 -11.79 -0.30 -1.79
N TYR A 147 -11.40 0.10 -0.58
CA TYR A 147 -12.24 0.89 0.32
C TYR A 147 -12.58 2.26 -0.29
N PHE A 148 -11.60 2.99 -0.84
CA PHE A 148 -11.84 4.30 -1.47
C PHE A 148 -12.76 4.19 -2.68
N TYR A 149 -12.58 3.16 -3.51
CA TYR A 149 -13.45 2.88 -4.64
C TYR A 149 -14.90 2.68 -4.20
N LYS A 150 -15.16 1.78 -3.23
CA LYS A 150 -16.49 1.55 -2.66
C LYS A 150 -17.08 2.81 -2.01
N LYS A 151 -16.26 3.59 -1.31
CA LYS A 151 -16.68 4.84 -0.66
C LYS A 151 -17.13 5.90 -1.67
N ILE A 152 -16.46 5.99 -2.82
CA ILE A 152 -16.84 6.91 -3.90
C ILE A 152 -18.13 6.44 -4.56
N LEU A 153 -18.24 5.16 -4.89
CA LEU A 153 -19.48 4.60 -5.48
C LEU A 153 -20.72 4.83 -4.63
N ARG A 154 -20.60 4.72 -3.30
CA ARG A 154 -21.72 4.99 -2.38
C ARG A 154 -22.19 6.45 -2.38
N LYS A 155 -21.31 7.40 -2.70
CA LYS A 155 -21.58 8.83 -2.61
C LYS A 155 -21.89 9.47 -3.96
N GLU A 156 -21.41 8.90 -5.05
CA GLU A 156 -21.51 9.49 -6.39
C GLU A 156 -22.57 8.77 -7.24
N LYS A 157 -23.50 9.52 -7.83
CA LYS A 157 -24.61 8.95 -8.63
C LYS A 157 -24.13 8.23 -9.89
N LYS A 158 -23.11 8.77 -10.57
CA LYS A 158 -22.57 8.22 -11.82
C LYS A 158 -21.05 8.41 -11.89
N VAL A 159 -20.33 7.31 -12.08
CA VAL A 159 -18.88 7.30 -12.31
C VAL A 159 -18.61 7.36 -13.81
N ILE A 160 -17.68 8.22 -14.23
CA ILE A 160 -17.29 8.40 -15.64
C ILE A 160 -16.68 7.11 -16.20
N ASN A 161 -15.64 6.60 -15.54
CA ASN A 161 -14.97 5.36 -15.92
C ASN A 161 -14.44 4.67 -14.67
N ASN A 162 -14.87 3.43 -14.45
CA ASN A 162 -14.50 2.65 -13.28
C ASN A 162 -13.02 2.25 -13.27
N ILE A 163 -12.40 2.09 -14.44
CA ILE A 163 -10.99 1.68 -14.58
C ILE A 163 -10.07 2.85 -14.23
N SER A 164 -10.35 4.07 -14.72
CA SER A 164 -9.59 5.25 -14.32
C SER A 164 -9.82 5.61 -12.85
N LEU A 165 -11.03 5.36 -12.33
CA LEU A 165 -11.35 5.57 -10.92
C LEU A 165 -10.52 4.67 -10.01
N ILE A 166 -10.40 3.37 -10.32
CA ILE A 166 -9.57 2.47 -9.50
C ILE A 166 -8.08 2.84 -9.58
N ALA A 167 -7.60 3.30 -10.76
CA ALA A 167 -6.25 3.83 -10.89
C ALA A 167 -6.01 5.04 -9.96
N PHE A 168 -6.99 5.95 -9.87
CA PHE A 168 -6.95 7.05 -8.90
C PHE A 168 -6.99 6.56 -7.45
N CYS A 169 -7.80 5.55 -7.13
CA CYS A 169 -7.85 4.99 -5.78
C CYS A 169 -6.53 4.34 -5.36
N ILE A 170 -5.85 3.63 -6.27
CA ILE A 170 -4.50 3.08 -6.05
C ILE A 170 -3.51 4.22 -5.81
N PHE A 171 -3.52 5.24 -6.66
CA PHE A 171 -2.66 6.42 -6.50
C PHE A 171 -2.90 7.11 -5.15
N PHE A 172 -4.15 7.33 -4.77
CA PHE A 172 -4.49 7.99 -3.51
C PHE A 172 -4.14 7.14 -2.28
N ALA A 173 -4.29 5.81 -2.36
CA ALA A 173 -3.88 4.89 -1.30
C ALA A 173 -2.36 4.84 -1.15
N ALA A 174 -1.62 4.73 -2.26
CA ALA A 174 -0.16 4.75 -2.25
C ALA A 174 0.39 6.04 -1.62
N ARG A 175 -0.28 7.18 -1.83
CA ARG A 175 0.13 8.46 -1.22
C ARG A 175 -0.12 8.58 0.28
N LYS A 176 -1.04 7.79 0.83
CA LYS A 176 -1.37 7.80 2.26
C LYS A 176 -0.53 6.83 3.07
N GLU A 177 -0.03 5.77 2.44
CA GLU A 177 0.79 4.77 3.11
C GLU A 177 2.25 5.25 3.20
N PHE A 178 2.85 5.14 4.39
CA PHE A 178 4.23 5.53 4.65
C PHE A 178 5.26 4.44 4.31
N HIS A 179 4.80 3.19 4.20
CA HIS A 179 5.70 2.02 4.14
C HIS A 179 6.19 1.65 2.74
N ASN A 180 5.61 2.22 1.68
CA ASN A 180 6.06 1.99 0.31
C ASN A 180 6.75 3.24 -0.24
N ALA A 181 7.83 3.04 -0.99
CA ALA A 181 8.38 4.12 -1.80
C ALA A 181 7.28 4.66 -2.74
N PRO A 182 7.14 5.98 -2.89
CA PRO A 182 5.99 6.54 -3.58
C PRO A 182 5.98 6.10 -5.04
N ILE A 183 4.90 5.42 -5.42
CA ILE A 183 4.71 4.99 -6.81
C ILE A 183 4.30 6.19 -7.63
N THR A 184 4.98 6.40 -8.76
CA THR A 184 4.67 7.54 -9.61
C THR A 184 3.38 7.31 -10.36
N ILE A 185 2.70 8.40 -10.71
CA ILE A 185 1.46 8.31 -11.51
C ILE A 185 1.72 7.67 -12.88
N ASN A 186 2.94 7.82 -13.40
CA ASN A 186 3.38 7.22 -14.66
C ASN A 186 3.54 5.70 -14.52
N GLU A 187 4.13 5.20 -13.43
CA GLU A 187 4.20 3.76 -13.13
C GLU A 187 2.83 3.11 -13.03
N ILE A 188 1.86 3.80 -12.40
CA ILE A 188 0.48 3.30 -12.35
C ILE A 188 -0.09 3.27 -13.77
N SER A 189 0.05 4.36 -14.51
CA SER A 189 -0.46 4.46 -15.88
C SER A 189 0.11 3.37 -16.80
N SER A 190 1.42 3.13 -16.75
CA SER A 190 2.08 2.10 -17.56
C SER A 190 1.63 0.70 -17.16
N ALA A 191 1.45 0.43 -15.85
CA ALA A 191 0.90 -0.84 -15.38
C ALA A 191 -0.49 -1.12 -15.98
N PHE A 192 -1.40 -0.13 -15.97
CA PHE A 192 -2.71 -0.29 -16.59
C PHE A 192 -2.62 -0.52 -18.11
N GLN A 193 -1.74 0.21 -18.79
CA GLN A 193 -1.53 0.07 -20.24
C GLN A 193 -0.99 -1.32 -20.61
N ASN A 194 -0.07 -1.88 -19.80
CA ASN A 194 0.47 -3.23 -19.99
C ASN A 194 -0.60 -4.32 -19.89
N PHE A 195 -1.67 -4.09 -19.13
CA PHE A 195 -2.84 -4.97 -19.07
C PHE A 195 -3.95 -4.63 -20.08
N GLY A 196 -3.66 -3.77 -21.08
CA GLY A 196 -4.58 -3.43 -22.16
C GLY A 196 -5.60 -2.33 -21.80
N HIS A 197 -5.41 -1.60 -20.70
CA HIS A 197 -6.32 -0.54 -20.29
C HIS A 197 -5.81 0.84 -20.71
N ARG A 198 -6.68 1.64 -21.34
CA ARG A 198 -6.40 3.02 -21.79
C ARG A 198 -6.46 4.01 -20.62
N VAL A 199 -5.53 3.89 -19.67
CA VAL A 199 -5.37 4.83 -18.56
C VAL A 199 -4.17 5.72 -18.85
N ASN A 200 -4.37 7.04 -18.76
CA ASN A 200 -3.33 8.05 -18.90
C ASN A 200 -3.19 8.82 -17.58
N PRO A 201 -2.02 9.41 -17.27
CA PRO A 201 -1.84 10.19 -16.03
C PRO A 201 -2.87 11.32 -15.89
N ARG A 202 -3.24 11.96 -17.02
CA ARG A 202 -4.29 12.99 -17.06
C ARG A 202 -5.66 12.49 -16.60
N LEU A 203 -6.02 11.24 -16.92
CA LEU A 203 -7.30 10.65 -16.49
C LEU A 203 -7.30 10.40 -14.98
N ILE A 204 -6.18 9.91 -14.45
CA ILE A 204 -6.00 9.70 -13.00
C ILE A 204 -6.11 11.04 -12.25
N LEU A 205 -5.48 12.09 -12.76
CA LEU A 205 -5.55 13.44 -12.17
C LEU A 205 -6.96 14.05 -12.26
N ARG A 206 -7.63 13.93 -13.41
CA ARG A 206 -9.02 14.37 -13.58
C ARG A 206 -9.94 13.72 -12.55
N ASP A 207 -9.83 12.40 -12.40
CA ASP A 207 -10.63 11.64 -11.44
C ASP A 207 -10.27 12.05 -10.00
N GLY A 208 -9.00 12.37 -9.75
CA GLY A 208 -8.57 12.94 -8.48
C GLY A 208 -9.19 14.28 -8.15
N ILE A 209 -9.24 15.22 -9.09
CA ILE A 209 -9.91 16.51 -8.89
C ILE A 209 -11.41 16.29 -8.60
N LYS A 210 -12.06 15.41 -9.35
CA LYS A 210 -13.50 15.16 -9.23
C LYS A 210 -13.88 14.45 -7.93
N TYR A 211 -13.21 13.34 -7.60
CA TYR A 211 -13.66 12.42 -6.55
C TYR A 211 -12.97 12.62 -5.20
N LYS A 212 -11.86 13.36 -5.13
CA LYS A 212 -11.15 13.63 -3.87
C LYS A 212 -12.06 14.27 -2.81
N LYS A 213 -13.09 15.04 -3.20
CA LYS A 213 -14.08 15.63 -2.28
C LYS A 213 -14.81 14.60 -1.41
N HIS A 214 -14.94 13.35 -1.86
CA HIS A 214 -15.60 12.27 -1.11
C HIS A 214 -14.66 11.58 -0.13
N LEU A 215 -13.36 11.78 -0.30
CA LEU A 215 -12.27 11.24 0.50
C LEU A 215 -11.77 12.29 1.50
N ASN A 216 -11.07 11.84 2.55
CA ASN A 216 -10.61 12.75 3.61
C ASN A 216 -9.57 13.75 3.04
N LYS A 217 -9.64 15.02 3.46
CA LYS A 217 -8.85 16.14 2.93
C LYS A 217 -7.34 16.06 3.22
N ASN A 218 -6.93 15.27 4.19
CA ASN A 218 -5.54 15.21 4.64
C ASN A 218 -4.71 14.33 3.69
N SER A 219 -4.10 14.96 2.69
CA SER A 219 -3.07 14.34 1.85
C SER A 219 -1.89 15.29 1.75
N SER A 220 -0.74 14.93 2.34
CA SER A 220 0.50 15.68 2.15
C SER A 220 1.12 15.36 0.78
N PRO A 221 1.82 16.32 0.16
CA PRO A 221 2.70 16.02 -0.95
C PRO A 221 3.85 15.11 -0.50
N HIS A 222 4.30 14.22 -1.39
CA HIS A 222 5.52 13.46 -1.15
C HIS A 222 6.71 14.39 -1.16
N LYS A 223 7.68 14.09 -0.29
CA LYS A 223 8.94 14.83 -0.21
C LYS A 223 10.02 14.09 -0.99
N SER A 224 11.12 14.76 -1.28
CA SER A 224 12.27 14.14 -1.97
C SER A 224 12.89 13.02 -1.14
N GLU A 225 12.84 13.13 0.19
CA GLU A 225 13.32 12.12 1.13
C GLU A 225 12.67 10.74 0.90
N ASP A 226 11.38 10.74 0.56
CA ASP A 226 10.59 9.51 0.38
C ASP A 226 11.12 8.67 -0.80
N TYR A 227 11.75 9.30 -1.79
CA TYR A 227 12.24 8.64 -3.01
C TYR A 227 13.70 8.18 -2.91
N ILE A 228 14.49 8.66 -1.94
CA ILE A 228 15.93 8.36 -1.85
C ILE A 228 16.17 6.86 -1.87
N VAL A 229 15.48 6.12 -0.99
CA VAL A 229 15.74 4.69 -0.81
C VAL A 229 15.50 3.94 -2.11
N ARG A 230 14.41 4.24 -2.82
CA ARG A 230 14.07 3.59 -4.09
C ARG A 230 15.06 3.95 -5.20
N LEU A 231 15.28 5.24 -5.43
CA LEU A 231 16.14 5.69 -6.53
C LEU A 231 17.60 5.27 -6.34
N VAL A 232 18.10 5.28 -5.10
CA VAL A 232 19.44 4.76 -4.81
C VAL A 232 19.48 3.25 -5.09
N ASN A 233 18.47 2.48 -4.68
CA ASN A 233 18.41 1.05 -4.99
C ASN A 233 18.38 0.79 -6.51
N GLU A 234 17.62 1.56 -7.28
CA GLU A 234 17.58 1.47 -8.75
C GLU A 234 18.96 1.72 -9.36
N VAL A 235 19.64 2.80 -8.95
CA VAL A 235 21.01 3.12 -9.42
C VAL A 235 22.02 2.06 -9.00
N ILE A 236 21.89 1.53 -7.79
CA ILE A 236 22.80 0.51 -7.26
C ILE A 236 22.63 -0.82 -8.01
N ASN A 237 21.40 -1.17 -8.39
CA ASN A 237 21.10 -2.41 -9.10
C ASN A 237 21.32 -2.35 -10.61
N HIS A 238 21.67 -1.18 -11.15
CA HIS A 238 21.99 -1.02 -12.56
C HIS A 238 23.22 -1.85 -12.98
N GLU A 239 23.12 -2.59 -14.09
CA GLU A 239 24.14 -3.52 -14.57
C GLU A 239 25.49 -2.83 -14.80
N GLY A 240 25.48 -1.65 -15.43
CA GLY A 240 26.68 -0.88 -15.72
C GLY A 240 27.40 -0.26 -14.52
N LEU A 241 26.87 -0.37 -13.29
CA LEU A 241 27.51 0.24 -12.11
C LEU A 241 28.81 -0.49 -11.72
N GLN A 242 28.78 -1.82 -11.69
CA GLN A 242 29.92 -2.62 -11.21
C GLN A 242 31.15 -2.39 -12.07
N GLU A 243 31.00 -2.42 -13.40
CA GLU A 243 32.08 -2.11 -14.32
C GLU A 243 32.64 -0.70 -14.12
N ARG A 244 31.77 0.29 -13.86
CA ARG A 244 32.21 1.67 -13.64
C ARG A 244 32.96 1.83 -12.34
N LEU A 245 32.56 1.15 -11.27
CA LEU A 245 33.29 1.15 -10.00
C LEU A 245 34.73 0.65 -10.21
N ILE A 246 34.90 -0.44 -10.96
CA ILE A 246 36.22 -1.01 -11.30
C ILE A 246 37.00 -0.04 -12.20
N LYS A 247 36.40 0.44 -13.31
CA LYS A 247 37.03 1.37 -14.28
C LYS A 247 37.47 2.68 -13.64
N LYS A 248 36.80 3.13 -12.57
CA LYS A 248 37.14 4.36 -11.84
C LYS A 248 38.04 4.14 -10.63
N GLY A 249 38.46 2.89 -10.36
CA GLY A 249 39.40 2.55 -9.29
C GLY A 249 38.83 2.75 -7.89
N VAL A 250 37.50 2.62 -7.72
CA VAL A 250 36.85 2.82 -6.42
C VAL A 250 36.97 1.53 -5.59
N SER A 251 37.67 1.60 -4.46
CA SER A 251 37.90 0.45 -3.55
C SER A 251 36.70 0.05 -2.70
N TRP A 252 35.52 0.65 -2.92
CA TRP A 252 34.35 0.43 -2.08
C TRP A 252 33.51 -0.73 -2.58
N SER A 253 33.00 -1.54 -1.66
CA SER A 253 31.96 -2.51 -1.97
C SER A 253 30.66 -1.82 -2.40
N LYS A 254 29.85 -2.51 -3.21
CA LYS A 254 28.53 -2.04 -3.64
C LYS A 254 27.64 -1.59 -2.46
N GLN A 255 27.71 -2.33 -1.35
CA GLN A 255 26.98 -2.01 -0.11
C GLN A 255 27.50 -0.74 0.56
N LYS A 256 28.83 -0.57 0.66
CA LYS A 256 29.43 0.63 1.22
C LYS A 256 29.09 1.87 0.38
N TYR A 257 29.16 1.75 -0.95
CA TYR A 257 28.77 2.82 -1.86
C TYR A 257 27.28 3.19 -1.72
N HIS A 258 26.39 2.21 -1.60
CA HIS A 258 24.96 2.43 -1.33
C HIS A 258 24.72 3.25 -0.04
N ILE A 259 25.39 2.87 1.06
CA ILE A 259 25.26 3.54 2.37
C ILE A 259 25.75 4.99 2.28
N GLU A 260 26.94 5.21 1.73
CA GLU A 260 27.54 6.54 1.62
C GLU A 260 26.73 7.45 0.69
N LEU A 261 26.29 6.94 -0.46
CA LEU A 261 25.43 7.68 -1.38
C LEU A 261 24.11 8.09 -0.70
N SER A 262 23.48 7.16 0.02
CA SER A 262 22.24 7.42 0.76
C SER A 262 22.42 8.45 1.88
N LYS A 263 23.51 8.37 2.65
CA LYS A 263 23.84 9.35 3.70
C LYS A 263 24.07 10.74 3.09
N LYS A 264 24.83 10.81 2.00
CA LYS A 264 25.15 12.06 1.31
C LYS A 264 23.91 12.73 0.74
N CYS A 265 23.01 11.97 0.11
CA CYS A 265 21.72 12.48 -0.38
C CYS A 265 20.90 13.13 0.74
N ARG A 266 20.81 12.46 1.91
CA ARG A 266 20.10 13.03 3.08
C ARG A 266 20.78 14.29 3.61
N LYS A 267 22.12 14.35 3.63
CA LYS A 267 22.87 15.54 4.06
C LYS A 267 22.61 16.74 3.13
N ILE A 268 22.67 16.52 1.81
CA ILE A 268 22.36 17.54 0.80
C ILE A 268 20.93 18.05 0.98
N LEU A 269 19.97 17.13 1.11
CA LEU A 269 18.58 17.48 1.33
C LEU A 269 18.42 18.36 2.59
N LYS A 270 19.03 18.00 3.72
CA LYS A 270 18.95 18.81 4.95
C LYS A 270 19.51 20.23 4.80
N GLN A 271 20.43 20.46 3.86
CA GLN A 271 21.01 21.78 3.59
C GLN A 271 20.13 22.62 2.65
N LEU A 272 19.22 22.01 1.90
CA LEU A 272 18.32 22.72 0.99
C LEU A 272 17.10 23.25 1.75
N SER A 273 16.83 24.56 1.61
CA SER A 273 15.64 25.20 2.19
C SER A 273 14.36 24.82 1.45
N ASP A 274 13.20 25.00 2.09
CA ASP A 274 11.89 24.75 1.47
C ASP A 274 11.67 25.62 0.22
N TRP A 275 12.21 26.85 0.19
CA TRP A 275 12.16 27.72 -0.99
C TRP A 275 12.97 27.17 -2.16
N GLN A 276 14.18 26.65 -1.89
CA GLN A 276 15.03 26.01 -2.90
C GLN A 276 14.42 24.73 -3.46
N ARG A 277 13.63 24.02 -2.64
CA ARG A 277 12.89 22.82 -3.05
C ARG A 277 11.55 23.16 -3.73
N GLY A 278 10.97 24.30 -3.40
CA GLY A 278 9.66 24.75 -3.86
C GLY A 278 9.53 24.78 -5.38
N GLY A 279 8.34 24.41 -5.88
CA GLY A 279 8.01 24.43 -7.31
C GLY A 279 8.64 23.32 -8.16
N ARG A 280 9.51 22.49 -7.59
CA ARG A 280 10.22 21.41 -8.31
C ARG A 280 9.57 20.07 -8.06
N ASN A 281 9.64 19.17 -9.04
CA ASN A 281 9.15 17.81 -8.86
C ASN A 281 10.08 17.04 -7.89
N PRO A 282 9.59 16.58 -6.73
CA PRO A 282 10.42 15.92 -5.72
C PRO A 282 11.15 14.67 -6.24
N PHE A 283 10.54 13.95 -7.18
CA PHE A 283 11.13 12.75 -7.79
C PHE A 283 12.36 13.08 -8.63
N ILE A 284 12.23 14.07 -9.53
CA ILE A 284 13.30 14.52 -10.43
C ILE A 284 14.42 15.18 -9.62
N LEU A 285 14.08 16.01 -8.64
CA LEU A 285 15.05 16.62 -7.73
C LEU A 285 15.89 15.56 -7.00
N THR A 286 15.27 14.46 -6.58
CA THR A 286 16.00 13.36 -5.92
C THR A 286 17.01 12.71 -6.87
N GLY A 287 16.65 12.48 -8.14
CA GLY A 287 17.60 12.00 -9.16
C GLY A 287 18.79 12.94 -9.36
N ALA A 288 18.54 14.25 -9.41
CA ALA A 288 19.61 15.26 -9.48
C ALA A 288 20.49 15.31 -8.22
N ILE A 289 19.90 15.08 -7.04
CA ILE A 289 20.64 15.00 -5.77
C ILE A 289 21.53 13.77 -5.71
N ILE A 290 21.10 12.63 -6.25
CA ILE A 290 21.94 11.43 -6.37
C ILE A 290 23.17 11.73 -7.24
N TYR A 291 22.98 12.44 -8.36
CA TYR A 291 24.08 12.87 -9.22
C TYR A 291 25.05 13.82 -8.49
N LEU A 292 24.53 14.82 -7.77
CA LEU A 292 25.35 15.72 -6.95
C LEU A 292 26.11 14.97 -5.85
N ALA A 293 25.43 14.07 -5.13
CA ALA A 293 26.00 13.26 -4.06
C ALA A 293 27.20 12.46 -4.54
N ASN A 294 27.08 11.79 -5.68
CA ASN A 294 28.19 11.06 -6.30
C ASN A 294 29.38 11.98 -6.64
N LYS A 295 29.13 13.19 -7.15
CA LYS A 295 30.22 14.15 -7.42
C LYS A 295 30.92 14.62 -6.14
N LEU A 296 30.16 14.92 -5.09
CA LEU A 296 30.75 15.34 -3.81
C LEU A 296 31.55 14.22 -3.17
N ILE A 297 31.05 12.97 -3.21
CA ILE A 297 31.79 11.79 -2.75
C ILE A 297 33.10 11.61 -3.52
N ALA A 298 33.07 11.82 -4.84
CA ALA A 298 34.25 11.72 -5.68
C ALA A 298 35.33 12.75 -5.27
N ILE A 299 34.92 13.99 -5.01
CA ILE A 299 35.84 15.06 -4.57
C ILE A 299 36.40 14.79 -3.17
N GLU A 300 35.55 14.40 -2.21
CA GLU A 300 35.98 14.12 -0.84
C GLU A 300 36.98 12.96 -0.73
N ASN A 301 36.92 12.00 -1.66
CA ASN A 301 37.80 10.85 -1.67
C ASN A 301 38.92 10.95 -2.73
N ASN A 302 39.09 12.10 -3.40
CA ASN A 302 40.04 12.29 -4.50
C ASN A 302 39.92 11.21 -5.61
N GLN A 303 38.69 10.83 -5.95
CA GLN A 303 38.35 9.81 -6.94
C GLN A 303 37.60 10.39 -8.14
N LYS A 304 37.55 9.63 -9.24
CA LYS A 304 36.73 10.00 -10.40
C LYS A 304 35.25 9.69 -10.12
N SER A 305 34.34 10.53 -10.63
CA SER A 305 32.90 10.29 -10.50
C SER A 305 32.47 9.00 -11.19
N VAL A 306 31.70 8.19 -10.47
CA VAL A 306 31.24 6.87 -10.95
C VAL A 306 30.00 7.04 -11.82
N LEU A 307 28.98 7.72 -11.29
CA LEU A 307 27.70 7.93 -11.95
C LEU A 307 27.75 9.06 -12.98
N THR A 308 27.13 8.82 -14.13
CA THR A 308 26.81 9.82 -15.16
C THR A 308 25.33 10.17 -15.12
N GLN A 309 24.96 11.28 -15.77
CA GLN A 309 23.55 11.65 -15.93
C GLN A 309 22.78 10.59 -16.72
N SER A 310 23.39 10.03 -17.79
CA SER A 310 22.83 8.93 -18.58
C SER A 310 22.52 7.69 -17.75
N LEU A 311 23.47 7.23 -16.92
CA LEU A 311 23.29 6.03 -16.10
C LEU A 311 22.16 6.23 -15.08
N ILE A 312 22.09 7.41 -14.45
CA ILE A 312 20.99 7.71 -13.53
C ILE A 312 19.67 7.77 -14.30
N SER A 313 19.65 8.38 -15.48
CA SER A 313 18.47 8.45 -16.35
C SER A 313 17.93 7.06 -16.72
N GLU A 314 18.81 6.15 -17.13
CA GLU A 314 18.49 4.76 -17.48
C GLU A 314 17.97 3.99 -16.25
N ALA A 315 18.66 4.11 -15.12
CA ALA A 315 18.29 3.41 -13.89
C ALA A 315 16.94 3.87 -13.32
N THR A 316 16.69 5.18 -13.30
CA THR A 316 15.53 5.75 -12.60
C THR A 316 14.38 6.16 -13.52
N GLN A 317 14.54 6.00 -14.84
CA GLN A 317 13.57 6.45 -15.86
C GLN A 317 13.24 7.96 -15.76
N ILE A 318 14.19 8.77 -15.29
CA ILE A 318 14.08 10.23 -15.24
C ILE A 318 14.83 10.78 -16.44
N ALA A 319 14.22 11.66 -17.22
CA ALA A 319 14.89 12.20 -18.40
C ALA A 319 16.20 12.94 -18.06
N GLU A 320 17.26 12.63 -18.80
CA GLU A 320 18.61 13.16 -18.55
C GLU A 320 18.65 14.69 -18.50
N TYR A 321 17.94 15.36 -19.41
CA TYR A 321 17.85 16.83 -19.45
C TYR A 321 17.23 17.40 -18.17
N SER A 322 16.30 16.69 -17.53
CA SER A 322 15.65 17.13 -16.30
C SER A 322 16.59 17.02 -15.10
N ILE A 323 17.41 15.96 -15.06
CA ILE A 323 18.49 15.82 -14.06
C ILE A 323 19.49 16.96 -14.22
N ARG A 324 19.86 17.27 -15.47
CA ARG A 324 20.80 18.34 -15.80
C ARG A 324 20.28 19.71 -15.41
N ASP A 325 19.02 20.00 -15.69
CA ASP A 325 18.38 21.29 -15.37
C ASP A 325 18.42 21.57 -13.86
N HIS A 326 17.95 20.63 -13.04
CA HIS A 326 18.03 20.76 -11.58
C HIS A 326 19.46 20.83 -11.07
N TYR A 327 20.39 20.10 -11.69
CA TYR A 327 21.79 20.16 -11.30
C TYR A 327 22.42 21.52 -11.59
N VAL A 328 22.26 22.05 -12.81
CA VAL A 328 22.90 23.31 -13.23
C VAL A 328 22.26 24.52 -12.56
N ASN A 329 20.93 24.58 -12.50
CA ASN A 329 20.22 25.76 -12.03
C ASN A 329 20.16 25.89 -10.50
N LEU A 330 20.19 24.76 -9.78
CA LEU A 330 20.02 24.75 -8.33
C LEU A 330 21.26 24.20 -7.61
N LEU A 331 21.64 22.96 -7.92
CA LEU A 331 22.58 22.23 -7.07
C LEU A 331 24.03 22.67 -7.27
N LYS A 332 24.46 22.93 -8.49
CA LYS A 332 25.84 23.29 -8.81
C LYS A 332 26.24 24.64 -8.18
N PRO A 333 25.45 25.72 -8.32
CA PRO A 333 25.76 26.99 -7.65
C PRO A 333 25.85 26.80 -6.14
N LEU A 334 24.88 26.14 -5.51
CA LEU A 334 24.85 26.03 -4.05
C LEU A 334 26.01 25.24 -3.43
N PHE A 335 26.55 24.25 -4.14
CA PHE A 335 27.54 23.32 -3.59
C PHE A 335 28.95 23.47 -4.16
N PHE A 336 29.11 24.14 -5.31
CA PHE A 336 30.41 24.33 -5.97
C PHE A 336 30.77 25.80 -6.20
N SER A 337 29.89 26.77 -5.92
CA SER A 337 30.31 28.17 -5.85
C SER A 337 30.89 28.48 -4.47
N LYS A 338 32.16 28.14 -4.31
CA LYS A 338 33.09 28.74 -3.36
C LYS A 338 34.45 28.83 -4.02
#